data_AF-A0AAV9KV05-F1
#
_entry.id   AF-A0AAV9KV05-F1
#
_cell.length_a   1.000
_cell.length_b   1.000
_cell.length_c   1.000
_cell.angle_alpha   90.00
_cell.angle_beta   90.00
_cell.angle_gamma   90.00
#
_symmetry.space_group_name_H-M   'P 1'
#
loop_
_entity.id
_entity.type
_entity.pdbx_description
1 polymer ?
#
loop_
_entity_poly.entity_id
_entity_poly.type
_entity_poly.pdbx_seq_one_letter_code
_entity_poly.pdbx_strand_id
1 'polypeptide(L)'
;MELVELNPLMNSIVGLPGVDGLSTEQRKRLMIAVELVANPSIIFMDEPTSGLDARAAAIVMRTVRNTVDTGRTVVCTIHQPSIDIFEAFDELLLMKRGGQVIYAGPLGHHSRLLIEYFQSVPGVPTIKEGYNPATWMLDITTPAVEAQVNVDFTDIYAKSDLYR
;
A
#
# COMPACT_ATOMS: atom_id res chain seq x y z
N MET A 1 21.16 -5.89 -5.40
CA MET A 1 21.24 -7.32 -4.99
C MET A 1 20.98 -7.49 -3.50
N GLU A 2 21.68 -6.75 -2.62
CA GLU A 2 21.45 -6.81 -1.17
C GLU A 2 20.07 -6.27 -0.76
N LEU A 3 19.65 -5.13 -1.35
CA LEU A 3 18.35 -4.49 -1.09
C LEU A 3 17.12 -5.41 -1.25
N VAL A 4 17.20 -6.35 -2.20
CA VAL A 4 16.13 -7.31 -2.59
C VAL A 4 16.37 -8.72 -2.02
N GLU A 5 17.41 -8.91 -1.21
CA GLU A 5 17.81 -10.21 -0.64
C GLU A 5 18.02 -11.33 -1.67
N LEU A 6 18.54 -11.00 -2.85
CA LEU A 6 18.79 -11.98 -3.92
C LEU A 6 20.21 -12.55 -3.91
N ASN A 7 21.07 -12.12 -2.98
CA ASN A 7 22.44 -12.62 -2.86
C ASN A 7 22.54 -14.16 -2.80
N PRO A 8 21.69 -14.88 -2.02
CA PRO A 8 21.73 -16.35 -1.99
C PRO A 8 21.36 -17.02 -3.32
N LEU A 9 20.76 -16.28 -4.26
CA LEU A 9 20.20 -16.78 -5.52
C LEU A 9 21.01 -16.35 -6.74
N MET A 10 22.16 -15.71 -6.54
CA MET A 10 22.96 -15.09 -7.62
C MET A 10 23.34 -16.06 -8.75
N ASN A 11 23.56 -17.33 -8.42
CA ASN A 11 23.96 -18.38 -9.39
C ASN A 11 22.83 -19.37 -9.67
N SER A 12 21.60 -19.08 -9.22
CA SER A 12 20.44 -19.94 -9.42
C SER A 12 19.85 -19.77 -10.83
N ILE A 13 19.35 -20.85 -11.41
CA ILE A 13 18.63 -20.81 -12.69
C ILE A 13 17.23 -20.24 -12.44
N VAL A 14 16.82 -19.26 -13.26
CA VAL A 14 15.50 -18.65 -13.17
C VAL A 14 14.38 -19.67 -13.41
N GLY A 15 14.53 -20.53 -14.42
CA GLY A 15 13.60 -21.60 -14.75
C GLY A 15 12.25 -21.13 -15.28
N LEU A 16 11.36 -22.09 -15.55
CA LEU A 16 9.99 -21.88 -15.99
C LEU A 16 9.02 -21.79 -14.80
N PRO A 17 8.11 -20.80 -14.76
CA PRO A 17 7.15 -20.66 -13.67
C PRO A 17 6.36 -21.96 -13.42
N GLY A 18 6.37 -22.44 -12.17
CA GLY A 18 5.62 -23.64 -11.77
C GLY A 18 6.23 -24.98 -12.21
N VAL A 19 7.41 -24.96 -12.86
CA VAL A 19 8.09 -26.18 -13.33
C VAL A 19 9.41 -26.36 -12.61
N ASP A 20 10.31 -25.38 -12.69
CA ASP A 20 11.67 -25.45 -12.14
C ASP A 20 12.27 -24.06 -11.83
N GLY A 21 13.47 -24.05 -11.26
CA GLY A 21 14.21 -22.83 -10.95
C GLY A 21 13.69 -22.09 -9.72
N LEU A 22 13.50 -20.77 -9.87
CA LEU A 22 13.12 -19.88 -8.77
C LEU A 22 11.65 -20.08 -8.37
N SER A 23 11.39 -20.03 -7.06
CA SER A 23 10.03 -19.97 -6.54
C SER A 23 9.31 -18.70 -7.03
N THR A 24 7.97 -18.69 -6.98
CA THR A 24 7.15 -17.53 -7.35
C THR A 24 7.60 -16.27 -6.61
N GLU A 25 7.89 -16.38 -5.32
CA GLU A 25 8.32 -15.27 -4.47
C GLU A 25 9.71 -14.75 -4.83
N GLN A 26 10.64 -15.68 -5.11
CA GLN A 26 11.99 -15.35 -5.57
C GLN A 26 11.95 -14.67 -6.94
N ARG A 27 11.12 -15.17 -7.85
CA ARG A 27 10.90 -14.57 -9.17
C ARG A 27 10.31 -13.17 -9.04
N LYS A 28 9.37 -12.95 -8.12
CA LYS A 28 8.79 -11.60 -7.90
C LYS A 28 9.85 -10.61 -7.41
N ARG A 29 10.69 -11.01 -6.45
CA ARG A 29 11.84 -10.20 -6.00
C ARG A 29 12.85 -9.95 -7.12
N LEU A 30 13.12 -10.94 -7.97
CA LEU A 30 13.96 -10.79 -9.15
C LEU A 30 13.38 -9.78 -10.13
N MET A 31 12.08 -9.82 -10.41
CA MET A 31 11.43 -8.84 -11.28
C MET A 31 11.57 -7.41 -10.74
N ILE A 32 11.31 -7.21 -9.45
CA ILE A 32 11.54 -5.91 -8.81
C ILE A 32 13.00 -5.48 -8.95
N ALA A 33 13.95 -6.39 -8.73
CA ALA A 33 15.38 -6.09 -8.89
C ALA A 33 15.74 -5.66 -10.31
N VAL A 34 15.15 -6.28 -11.34
CA VAL A 34 15.35 -5.92 -12.75
C VAL A 34 14.90 -4.49 -13.01
N GLU A 35 13.72 -4.11 -12.53
CA GLU A 35 13.22 -2.73 -12.66
C GLU A 35 14.10 -1.71 -11.92
N LEU A 36 14.59 -2.08 -10.72
CA LEU A 36 15.45 -1.20 -9.91
C LEU A 36 16.84 -0.97 -10.52
N VAL A 37 17.36 -1.90 -11.34
CA VAL A 37 18.67 -1.76 -12.00
C VAL A 37 18.67 -0.60 -13.00
N ALA A 38 17.53 -0.27 -13.61
CA ALA A 38 17.40 0.87 -14.51
C ALA A 38 17.58 2.22 -13.79
N ASN A 39 17.67 2.22 -12.46
CA ASN A 39 17.82 3.40 -11.62
C ASN A 39 16.79 4.51 -11.88
N PRO A 40 15.48 4.20 -11.97
CA PRO A 40 14.45 5.19 -12.26
C PRO A 40 14.23 6.13 -11.06
N SER A 41 13.87 7.38 -11.34
CA SER A 41 13.48 8.35 -10.31
C SER A 41 12.07 8.09 -9.75
N ILE A 42 11.20 7.48 -10.56
CA ILE A 42 9.81 7.15 -10.20
C ILE A 42 9.55 5.69 -10.59
N ILE A 43 9.01 4.91 -9.66
CA ILE A 43 8.70 3.49 -9.85
C ILE A 43 7.21 3.27 -9.62
N PHE A 44 6.57 2.59 -10.57
CA PHE A 44 5.18 2.14 -10.44
C PHE A 44 5.16 0.64 -10.18
N MET A 45 4.42 0.20 -9.16
CA MET A 45 4.24 -1.23 -8.87
C MET A 45 2.75 -1.56 -8.76
N ASP A 46 2.31 -2.59 -9.47
CA ASP A 46 0.94 -3.08 -9.36
C ASP A 46 0.89 -4.29 -8.41
N GLU A 47 0.22 -4.12 -7.27
CA GLU A 47 0.06 -5.11 -6.20
C GLU A 47 1.32 -5.94 -5.90
N PRO A 48 2.42 -5.31 -5.44
CA PRO A 48 3.71 -5.97 -5.30
C PRO A 48 3.68 -7.15 -4.30
N THR A 49 2.73 -7.14 -3.36
CA THR A 49 2.54 -8.18 -2.34
C THR A 49 1.60 -9.31 -2.75
N SER A 50 0.90 -9.21 -3.89
CA SER A 50 -0.08 -10.22 -4.31
C SER A 50 0.55 -11.61 -4.53
N GLY A 51 -0.10 -12.64 -4.00
CA GLY A 51 0.37 -14.03 -4.10
C GLY A 51 1.61 -14.36 -3.28
N LEU A 52 2.04 -13.47 -2.38
CA LEU A 52 3.12 -13.71 -1.43
C LEU A 52 2.55 -14.07 -0.06
N ASP A 53 3.28 -14.88 0.70
CA ASP A 53 3.00 -15.02 2.13
C ASP A 53 3.36 -13.73 2.90
N ALA A 54 2.97 -13.65 4.18
CA ALA A 54 3.19 -12.46 5.00
C ALA A 54 4.68 -12.08 5.14
N ARG A 55 5.58 -13.08 5.18
CA ARG A 55 7.02 -12.85 5.33
C ARG A 55 7.61 -12.31 4.02
N ALA A 56 7.28 -12.94 2.90
CA ALA A 56 7.73 -12.52 1.58
C ALA A 56 7.19 -11.12 1.22
N ALA A 57 5.93 -10.82 1.55
CA ALA A 57 5.34 -9.48 1.41
C ALA A 57 6.11 -8.43 2.22
N ALA A 58 6.45 -8.74 3.48
CA ALA A 58 7.23 -7.83 4.33
C ALA A 58 8.65 -7.58 3.77
N ILE A 59 9.31 -8.61 3.21
CA ILE A 59 10.62 -8.46 2.56
C ILE A 59 10.52 -7.54 1.33
N VAL A 60 9.49 -7.73 0.51
CA VAL A 60 9.22 -6.88 -0.66
C VAL A 60 8.99 -5.43 -0.22
N MET A 61 8.14 -5.20 0.77
CA MET A 61 7.84 -3.84 1.22
C MET A 61 9.04 -3.17 1.91
N ARG A 62 9.89 -3.91 2.62
CA ARG A 62 11.17 -3.39 3.12
C ARG A 62 12.08 -2.95 1.97
N THR A 63 12.14 -3.72 0.89
CA THR A 63 12.89 -3.34 -0.31
C THR A 63 12.37 -2.03 -0.90
N VAL A 64 11.04 -1.92 -1.03
CA VAL A 64 10.37 -0.71 -1.53
C VAL A 64 10.72 0.49 -0.64
N ARG A 65 10.60 0.34 0.69
CA ARG A 65 10.94 1.38 1.67
C ARG A 65 12.38 1.85 1.53
N ASN A 66 13.33 0.91 1.51
CA ASN A 66 14.75 1.23 1.31
C ASN A 66 15.01 1.95 -0.03
N THR A 67 14.23 1.63 -1.07
CA THR A 67 14.33 2.31 -2.37
C THR A 67 13.85 3.75 -2.27
N VAL A 68 12.73 4.00 -1.58
CA VAL A 68 12.24 5.38 -1.36
C VAL A 68 13.24 6.20 -0.54
N ASP A 69 13.86 5.60 0.49
CA ASP A 69 14.82 6.26 1.37
C ASP A 69 16.11 6.72 0.66
N THR A 70 16.36 6.21 -0.55
CA THR A 70 17.44 6.67 -1.42
C THR A 70 17.07 7.87 -2.31
N GLY A 71 15.91 8.50 -2.07
CA GLY A 71 15.42 9.70 -2.77
C GLY A 71 14.58 9.41 -4.02
N ARG A 72 14.05 8.19 -4.17
CA ARG A 72 13.19 7.79 -5.30
C ARG A 72 11.72 7.84 -4.89
N THR A 73 10.83 8.07 -5.84
CA THR A 73 9.39 8.00 -5.60
C THR A 73 8.87 6.63 -6.01
N VAL A 74 8.07 5.98 -5.15
CA VAL A 74 7.36 4.76 -5.49
C VAL A 74 5.87 5.00 -5.37
N VAL A 75 5.12 4.63 -6.40
CA VAL A 75 3.66 4.60 -6.39
C VAL A 75 3.23 3.16 -6.58
N CYS A 76 2.43 2.62 -5.67
CA CYS A 76 1.91 1.28 -5.83
C CYS A 76 0.47 1.11 -5.36
N THR A 77 -0.21 0.14 -5.96
CA THR A 77 -1.49 -0.37 -5.48
C THR A 77 -1.25 -1.44 -4.43
N ILE A 78 -2.09 -1.51 -3.40
CA ILE A 78 -2.02 -2.58 -2.41
C ILE A 78 -3.41 -3.04 -1.99
N HIS A 79 -3.61 -4.35 -2.03
CA HIS A 79 -4.85 -4.98 -1.63
C HIS A 79 -4.75 -5.47 -0.18
N GLN A 80 -5.49 -4.82 0.73
CA GLN A 80 -5.63 -5.20 2.15
C GLN A 80 -4.30 -5.50 2.88
N PRO A 81 -3.44 -4.49 3.09
CA PRO A 81 -2.16 -4.67 3.77
C PRO A 81 -2.34 -5.02 5.26
N SER A 82 -1.37 -5.75 5.80
CA SER A 82 -1.19 -5.83 7.26
C SER A 82 -0.84 -4.45 7.83
N ILE A 83 -1.00 -4.27 9.14
CA ILE A 83 -0.63 -3.03 9.84
C ILE A 83 0.83 -2.65 9.54
N ASP A 84 1.75 -3.60 9.71
CA ASP A 84 3.19 -3.36 9.47
C ASP A 84 3.50 -2.88 8.06
N ILE A 85 2.77 -3.38 7.06
CA ILE A 85 2.93 -2.96 5.67
C ILE A 85 2.28 -1.59 5.45
N PHE A 86 1.10 -1.37 6.00
CA PHE A 86 0.36 -0.12 5.84
C PHE A 86 1.11 1.08 6.45
N GLU A 87 1.76 0.87 7.60
CA GLU A 87 2.56 1.89 8.28
C GLU A 87 3.89 2.20 7.57
N ALA A 88 4.27 1.45 6.53
CA ALA A 88 5.46 1.75 5.73
C ALA A 88 5.22 2.85 4.66
N PHE A 89 3.96 3.22 4.43
CA PHE A 89 3.58 4.22 3.43
C PHE A 89 3.62 5.64 4.00
N ASP A 90 4.12 6.57 3.18
CA ASP A 90 4.16 7.99 3.55
C ASP A 90 2.78 8.65 3.31
N GLU A 91 2.17 8.35 2.16
CA GLU A 91 0.90 8.91 1.68
C GLU A 91 -0.04 7.82 1.17
N LEU A 92 -1.34 8.11 1.23
CA LEU A 92 -2.40 7.25 0.73
C LEU A 92 -3.27 8.02 -0.27
N LEU A 93 -3.54 7.39 -1.41
CA LEU A 93 -4.64 7.75 -2.31
C LEU A 93 -5.75 6.71 -2.17
N LEU A 94 -6.88 7.10 -1.58
CA LEU A 94 -8.04 6.24 -1.39
C LEU A 94 -9.19 6.70 -2.30
N MET A 95 -9.75 5.74 -3.02
CA MET A 95 -10.81 5.96 -3.98
C MET A 95 -12.00 5.04 -3.70
N LYS A 96 -13.22 5.56 -3.91
CA LYS A 96 -14.43 4.74 -3.92
C LYS A 96 -14.83 4.34 -5.35
N ARG A 97 -15.85 3.48 -5.44
CA ARG A 97 -16.39 3.02 -6.72
C ARG A 97 -16.74 4.21 -7.62
N GLY A 98 -16.41 4.08 -8.90
CA GLY A 98 -16.55 5.18 -9.87
C GLY A 98 -15.31 6.06 -10.01
N GLY A 99 -14.22 5.71 -9.32
CA GLY A 99 -12.95 6.40 -9.46
C GLY A 99 -12.91 7.75 -8.72
N GLN A 100 -13.80 7.94 -7.74
CA GLN A 100 -13.89 9.17 -6.98
C GLN A 100 -12.95 9.12 -5.78
N VAL A 101 -12.11 10.15 -5.63
CA VAL A 101 -11.17 10.26 -4.51
C VAL A 101 -11.94 10.66 -3.25
N ILE A 102 -11.66 9.96 -2.15
CA ILE A 102 -12.27 10.23 -0.84
C ILE A 102 -11.22 10.59 0.22
N TYR A 103 -9.95 10.35 -0.08
CA TYR A 103 -8.81 10.80 0.70
C TYR A 103 -7.55 10.76 -0.18
N ALA A 104 -6.77 11.84 -0.18
CA ALA A 104 -5.41 11.84 -0.68
C ALA A 104 -4.55 12.66 0.27
N GLY A 105 -3.53 12.04 0.87
CA GLY A 105 -2.68 12.74 1.82
C GLY A 105 -1.82 11.83 2.69
N PRO A 106 -1.06 12.42 3.62
CA PRO A 106 -0.15 11.69 4.48
C PRO A 106 -0.88 10.84 5.51
N LEU A 107 -0.46 9.58 5.68
CA LEU A 107 -1.04 8.70 6.72
C LEU A 107 -0.76 9.22 8.13
N GLY A 108 0.43 9.81 8.32
CA GLY A 108 0.95 10.19 9.63
C GLY A 108 1.38 8.97 10.44
N HIS A 109 2.06 9.22 11.57
CA HIS A 109 2.53 8.14 12.44
C HIS A 109 1.36 7.33 13.00
N HIS A 110 1.39 6.00 12.87
CA HIS A 110 0.29 5.10 13.27
C HIS A 110 -1.03 5.44 12.57
N SER A 111 -0.98 5.81 11.30
CA SER A 111 -2.14 6.22 10.49
C SER A 111 -2.99 7.34 11.11
N ARG A 112 -2.42 8.14 12.02
CA ARG A 112 -3.18 9.08 12.84
C ARG A 112 -3.92 10.14 12.02
N LEU A 113 -3.32 10.68 10.97
CA LEU A 113 -3.95 11.74 10.16
C LEU A 113 -5.12 11.20 9.35
N LEU A 114 -4.99 9.98 8.82
CA LEU A 114 -6.09 9.26 8.18
C LEU A 114 -7.25 9.02 9.15
N ILE A 115 -6.94 8.51 10.35
CA ILE A 115 -7.94 8.20 11.38
C ILE A 115 -8.66 9.47 11.83
N GLU A 116 -7.93 10.54 12.15
CA GLU A 116 -8.50 11.82 12.56
C GLU A 116 -9.39 12.42 11.46
N TYR A 117 -8.97 12.35 10.19
CA TYR A 117 -9.76 12.82 9.06
C TYR A 117 -11.15 12.16 9.00
N PHE A 118 -11.20 10.82 8.98
CA PHE A 118 -12.48 10.12 8.87
C PHE A 118 -13.32 10.19 10.15
N GLN A 119 -12.70 10.17 11.34
CA GLN A 119 -13.43 10.34 12.61
C GLN A 119 -13.96 11.76 12.83
N SER A 120 -13.47 12.77 12.08
CA SER A 120 -14.04 14.12 12.12
C SER A 120 -15.43 14.20 11.49
N VAL A 121 -15.81 13.22 10.67
CA VAL A 121 -17.11 13.14 10.02
C VAL A 121 -18.16 12.62 11.01
N PRO A 122 -19.23 13.38 11.29
CA PRO A 122 -20.26 12.94 12.22
C PRO A 122 -20.89 11.60 11.82
N GLY A 123 -20.97 10.67 12.77
CA GLY A 123 -21.58 9.35 12.57
C GLY A 123 -20.60 8.25 12.12
N VAL A 124 -19.37 8.59 11.72
CA VAL A 124 -18.34 7.58 11.42
C VAL A 124 -17.92 6.86 12.72
N PRO A 125 -17.93 5.51 12.75
CA PRO A 125 -17.51 4.76 13.92
C PRO A 125 -16.03 4.99 14.24
N THR A 126 -15.70 5.14 15.52
CA THR A 126 -14.31 5.22 15.96
C THR A 126 -13.58 3.90 15.73
N ILE A 127 -12.30 3.99 15.38
CA ILE A 127 -11.47 2.80 15.25
C ILE A 127 -11.28 2.14 16.62
N LYS A 128 -11.35 0.80 16.67
CA LYS A 128 -11.11 0.03 17.88
C LYS A 128 -9.60 -0.12 18.11
N GLU A 129 -9.20 -0.19 19.38
CA GLU A 129 -7.80 -0.42 19.74
C GLU A 129 -7.27 -1.72 19.09
N GLY A 130 -6.10 -1.65 18.46
CA GLY A 130 -5.47 -2.77 17.76
C GLY A 130 -6.13 -3.18 16.43
N TYR A 131 -7.19 -2.49 15.99
CA TYR A 131 -7.80 -2.76 14.70
C TYR A 131 -6.96 -2.17 13.56
N ASN A 132 -6.87 -2.89 12.44
CA ASN A 132 -6.05 -2.47 11.32
C ASN A 132 -6.63 -1.21 10.64
N PRO A 133 -5.92 -0.07 10.60
CA PRO A 133 -6.41 1.14 9.96
C PRO A 133 -6.76 0.96 8.48
N ALA A 134 -6.01 0.12 7.75
CA ALA A 134 -6.28 -0.17 6.35
C ALA A 134 -7.59 -0.94 6.16
N THR A 135 -7.94 -1.82 7.09
CA THR A 135 -9.23 -2.54 7.07
C THR A 135 -10.36 -1.60 7.50
N TRP A 136 -10.14 -0.87 8.58
CA TRP A 136 -11.11 0.08 9.11
C TRP A 136 -11.55 1.12 8.08
N MET A 137 -10.60 1.76 7.39
CA MET A 137 -10.92 2.78 6.39
C MET A 137 -11.79 2.20 5.26
N LEU A 138 -11.56 0.95 4.85
CA LEU A 138 -12.38 0.30 3.81
C LEU A 138 -13.78 -0.03 4.34
N ASP A 139 -13.90 -0.46 5.59
CA ASP A 139 -15.18 -0.77 6.23
C ASP A 139 -16.08 0.48 6.35
N ILE A 140 -15.51 1.62 6.79
CA ILE A 140 -16.28 2.85 7.02
C ILE A 140 -16.59 3.65 5.75
N THR A 141 -15.88 3.38 4.64
CA THR A 141 -16.08 4.10 3.37
C THR A 141 -17.01 3.37 2.41
N THR A 142 -17.71 2.33 2.88
CA THR A 142 -18.68 1.60 2.06
C THR A 142 -19.93 2.45 1.75
N PRO A 143 -20.61 2.20 0.61
CA PRO A 143 -21.86 2.90 0.27
C PRO A 143 -22.96 2.75 1.33
N ALA A 144 -22.95 1.63 2.07
CA ALA A 144 -23.89 1.38 3.15
C ALA A 144 -23.66 2.34 4.33
N VAL A 145 -22.40 2.58 4.68
CA VAL A 145 -22.05 3.54 5.74
C VAL A 145 -22.35 4.96 5.30
N GLU A 146 -22.00 5.36 4.06
CA GLU A 146 -22.38 6.67 3.48
C GLU A 146 -23.89 6.94 3.61
N ALA A 147 -24.72 5.96 3.24
CA ALA A 147 -26.17 6.07 3.36
C ALA A 147 -26.65 6.15 4.82
N GLN A 148 -26.01 5.43 5.74
CA GLN A 148 -26.36 5.43 7.16
C GLN A 148 -26.03 6.76 7.84
N VAL A 149 -24.87 7.34 7.53
CA VAL A 149 -24.45 8.64 8.11
C VAL A 149 -24.97 9.84 7.30
N ASN A 150 -25.62 9.58 6.15
CA ASN A 150 -26.16 10.57 5.23
C ASN A 150 -25.10 11.58 4.75
N VAL A 151 -23.97 11.07 4.26
CA VAL A 151 -22.86 11.88 3.71
C VAL A 151 -22.36 11.31 2.37
N ASP A 152 -21.66 12.14 1.60
CA ASP A 152 -20.82 11.71 0.48
C ASP A 152 -19.36 12.04 0.80
N PHE A 153 -18.51 11.02 0.94
CA PHE A 153 -17.09 11.22 1.24
C PHE A 153 -16.33 11.93 0.13
N THR A 154 -16.81 11.89 -1.12
CA THR A 154 -16.23 12.65 -2.23
C THR A 154 -16.46 14.15 -2.03
N ASP A 155 -17.67 14.53 -1.62
CA ASP A 155 -18.00 15.92 -1.33
C ASP A 155 -17.25 16.44 -0.09
N ILE A 156 -17.07 15.59 0.93
CA ILE A 156 -16.28 15.91 2.11
C ILE A 156 -14.82 16.16 1.71
N TYR A 157 -14.24 15.24 0.93
CA TYR A 157 -12.88 15.37 0.45
C TYR A 157 -12.70 16.64 -0.39
N ALA A 158 -13.59 16.91 -1.35
CA ALA A 158 -13.53 18.09 -2.21
C ALA A 158 -13.62 19.43 -1.45
N LYS A 159 -14.17 19.43 -0.23
CA LYS A 159 -14.26 20.61 0.65
C LYS A 159 -13.17 20.65 1.71
N SER A 160 -12.31 19.64 1.78
CA SER A 160 -11.24 19.53 2.77
C SER A 160 -9.97 20.26 2.33
N ASP A 161 -9.11 20.58 3.30
CA ASP A 161 -7.79 21.17 3.04
C ASP A 161 -6.84 20.26 2.26
N LEU A 162 -7.19 18.97 2.10
CA LEU A 162 -6.43 17.97 1.35
C LEU A 162 -6.70 18.02 -0.16
N TYR A 163 -7.77 18.71 -0.60
CA TYR A 163 -8.16 18.82 -2.02
C TYR A 163 -7.52 20.04 -2.70
N ARG A 164 -6.19 20.15 -2.63
CA ARG A 164 -5.44 21.27 -3.24
C ARG A 164 -5.08 21.03 -4.69
#